data_AF-A0A967JYP5-F1
#
_entry.id   AF-A0A967JYP5-F1
#
_cell.length_a   1.000
_cell.length_b   1.000
_cell.length_c   1.000
_cell.angle_alpha   90.00
_cell.angle_beta   90.00
_cell.angle_gamma   90.00
#
_symmetry.space_group_name_H-M   'P 1'
#
loop_
_entity.id
_entity.type
_entity.pdbx_description
1 polymer ?
#
loop_
_entity_poly.entity_id
_entity_poly.type
_entity_poly.pdbx_seq_one_letter_code
_entity_poly.pdbx_strand_id
1 'polypeptide(L)' 'ALCLMGEGQVLGASGPEPARSALRKAGLEPVELREKEGLALINGTQATTGLGLLALLKAEAAAETAELAG' A
#
# COMPACT_ATOMS: atom_id res chain seq x y z
N ALA A 1 -0.14 6.91 -6.25
CA ALA A 1 -0.75 7.74 -7.31
C ALA A 1 -0.64 7.07 -8.68
N LEU A 2 0.56 6.84 -9.22
CA LEU A 2 0.77 6.25 -10.56
C LEU A 2 -0.10 5.00 -10.85
N CYS A 3 -0.08 4.01 -9.96
CA CYS A 3 -0.84 2.78 -10.16
C CYS A 3 -2.36 2.99 -10.26
N LEU A 4 -2.90 4.01 -9.58
CA LEU A 4 -4.33 4.36 -9.67
C LEU A 4 -4.67 4.93 -11.04
N MET A 5 -3.75 5.66 -11.67
CA MET A 5 -3.89 6.18 -13.04
C MET A 5 -3.56 5.11 -14.11
N GLY A 6 -3.34 3.86 -13.70
CA GLY A 6 -2.96 2.77 -14.60
C GLY A 6 -1.51 2.86 -15.07
N GLU A 7 -0.67 3.63 -14.40
CA GLU A 7 0.75 3.78 -14.70
C GLU A 7 1.64 3.02 -13.71
N GLY A 8 2.87 2.71 -14.10
CA GLY A 8 3.81 1.98 -13.24
C GLY A 8 3.45 0.50 -13.05
N GLN A 9 3.87 -0.04 -11.90
CA GLN A 9 3.75 -1.47 -11.59
C GLN A 9 3.01 -1.70 -10.28
N VAL A 10 2.30 -2.82 -10.21
CA VAL A 10 1.68 -3.33 -8.98
C VAL A 10 2.21 -4.72 -8.69
N LEU A 11 2.15 -5.13 -7.42
CA LEU A 11 2.43 -6.50 -7.04
C LEU A 11 1.17 -7.35 -7.29
N GLY A 12 1.18 -8.13 -8.37
CA GLY A 12 0.15 -9.12 -8.66
C GLY A 12 0.42 -10.46 -7.97
N ALA A 13 -0.52 -11.40 -8.11
CA ALA A 13 -0.44 -12.72 -7.46
C ALA A 13 0.80 -13.54 -7.85
N SER A 14 1.30 -13.36 -9.08
CA SER A 14 2.50 -14.04 -9.61
C SER A 14 3.75 -13.17 -9.62
N GLY A 15 3.72 -12.00 -8.96
CA GLY A 15 4.80 -11.02 -8.98
C GLY A 15 4.42 -9.69 -9.64
N PRO A 16 5.41 -8.81 -9.90
CA PRO A 16 5.15 -7.49 -10.45
C PRO A 16 4.48 -7.54 -11.83
N GLU A 17 3.47 -6.70 -12.05
CA GLU A 17 2.83 -6.55 -13.36
C GLU A 17 2.43 -5.09 -13.63
N PRO A 18 2.21 -4.69 -14.90
CA PRO A 18 1.78 -3.33 -15.24
C PRO A 18 0.43 -2.98 -14.61
N ALA A 19 0.34 -1.80 -13.98
CA ALA A 19 -0.88 -1.35 -13.29
C ALA A 19 -2.12 -1.36 -14.20
N ARG A 20 -1.99 -0.89 -15.45
CA ARG A 20 -3.06 -0.94 -16.46
C ARG A 20 -3.60 -2.35 -16.71
N SER A 21 -2.73 -3.36 -16.69
CA SER A 21 -3.13 -4.75 -16.88
C SER A 21 -3.90 -5.27 -15.68
N ALA A 22 -3.39 -4.98 -14.47
CA ALA A 22 -4.01 -5.37 -13.23
C ALA A 22 -5.40 -4.71 -13.04
N LEU A 23 -5.53 -3.41 -13.32
CA LEU A 23 -6.82 -2.71 -13.27
C LEU A 23 -7.83 -3.33 -14.23
N ARG A 24 -7.44 -3.59 -15.48
CA ARG A 24 -8.31 -4.26 -16.46
C ARG A 24 -8.74 -5.66 -16.01
N LYS A 25 -7.83 -6.46 -15.44
CA LYS A 25 -8.16 -7.78 -14.89
C LYS A 25 -9.14 -7.70 -13.71
N ALA A 26 -9.05 -6.65 -12.91
CA ALA A 26 -9.95 -6.37 -11.80
C ALA A 26 -11.29 -5.73 -12.24
N GLY A 27 -11.49 -5.45 -13.53
CA GLY A 27 -12.67 -4.76 -14.04
C GLY A 27 -12.76 -3.29 -13.60
N LEU A 28 -11.61 -2.66 -13.33
CA LEU A 28 -11.49 -1.28 -12.87
C LEU A 28 -10.92 -0.39 -13.97
N GLU A 29 -11.47 0.82 -14.10
CA GLU A 29 -10.92 1.87 -14.95
C GLU A 29 -9.85 2.68 -14.20
N PRO A 30 -8.81 3.18 -14.89
CA PRO A 30 -7.86 4.13 -14.31
C PRO A 30 -8.54 5.39 -13.78
N VAL A 31 -8.05 5.88 -12.64
CA VAL A 31 -8.49 7.16 -12.05
C VAL A 31 -7.84 8.31 -12.82
N GLU A 32 -8.64 9.28 -13.25
CA GLU A 32 -8.16 10.56 -13.76
C GLU A 32 -8.09 11.57 -12.61
N LEU A 33 -6.88 11.97 -12.23
CA LEU A 33 -6.68 12.90 -11.13
C LEU A 33 -6.94 14.34 -11.56
N ARG A 34 -7.72 15.06 -10.78
CA ARG A 34 -7.96 16.50 -10.94
C ARG A 34 -6.85 17.31 -10.26
N GLU A 35 -6.93 18.63 -10.42
CA GLU A 35 -5.99 19.55 -9.78
C GLU A 35 -5.85 19.26 -8.28
N LYS A 36 -4.60 19.19 -7.81
CA LYS A 36 -4.17 18.92 -6.42
C LYS A 36 -4.45 17.52 -5.86
N GLU A 37 -5.23 16.67 -6.54
CA GLU A 37 -5.49 15.30 -6.05
C GLU A 37 -4.23 14.43 -6.04
N GLY A 38 -3.38 14.56 -7.06
CA GLY A 38 -2.09 13.85 -7.10
C GLY A 38 -1.15 14.23 -5.96
N LEU A 39 -1.09 15.52 -5.62
CA LEU A 39 -0.30 15.99 -4.49
C LEU A 39 -0.91 15.50 -3.17
N ALA A 40 -2.22 15.59 -2.99
CA ALA A 40 -2.90 15.10 -1.79
C ALA A 40 -2.66 13.59 -1.55
N LEU A 41 -2.64 12.79 -2.62
CA LEU A 41 -2.41 11.35 -2.54
C LEU A 41 -1.00 10.96 -2.08
N ILE A 42 0.01 11.82 -2.28
CA ILE A 42 1.41 11.50 -1.92
C ILE A 42 1.92 12.33 -0.74
N ASN A 43 1.29 13.46 -0.45
CA ASN A 43 1.74 14.41 0.57
C ASN A 43 1.17 14.05 1.94
N GLY A 44 1.64 12.93 2.49
CA GLY A 44 1.30 12.47 3.82
C GLY A 44 2.26 11.42 4.33
N THR A 45 2.16 11.06 5.61
CA THR A 45 3.01 10.05 6.25
C THR A 45 2.43 8.65 6.20
N GLN A 46 1.37 8.43 5.41
CA GLN A 46 0.55 7.21 5.44
C GLN A 46 1.38 5.91 5.34
N ALA A 47 2.41 5.90 4.49
CA ALA A 47 3.31 4.76 4.36
C ALA A 47 4.10 4.50 5.65
N THR A 48 4.82 5.51 6.16
CA THR A 48 5.61 5.38 7.39
C THR A 48 4.73 5.12 8.61
N THR A 49 3.58 5.77 8.71
CA THR A 49 2.59 5.54 9.77
C THR A 49 2.05 4.11 9.72
N GLY A 50 1.69 3.61 8.53
CA GLY A 50 1.24 2.23 8.36
C GLY A 50 2.31 1.21 8.76
N LEU A 51 3.55 1.40 8.31
CA LEU A 51 4.67 0.54 8.73
C LEU A 51 4.90 0.61 10.25
N GLY A 52 4.86 1.80 10.83
CA GLY A 52 5.04 2.01 12.28
C GLY A 52 4.00 1.27 13.10
N LEU A 53 2.72 1.33 12.70
CA LEU A 53 1.64 0.61 13.37
C LEU A 53 1.82 -0.91 13.26
N LEU A 54 2.17 -1.42 12.07
CA LEU A 54 2.44 -2.85 11.89
C LEU A 54 3.64 -3.32 12.74
N ALA A 55 4.67 -2.49 12.86
CA ALA A 55 5.83 -2.79 13.70
C ALA A 55 5.49 -2.78 15.20
N LEU A 56 4.70 -1.79 15.64
CA LEU A 56 4.24 -1.68 17.03
C LEU A 56 3.44 -2.91 17.45
N LEU A 57 2.43 -3.29 16.68
CA LEU A 57 1.59 -4.46 16.98
C LEU A 57 2.40 -5.76 17.05
N LYS A 58 3.41 -5.91 16.17
CA LYS A 58 4.34 -7.05 16.21
C LYS A 58 5.21 -7.02 17.45
N ALA A 59 5.67 -5.85 17.87
CA ALA A 59 6.49 -5.69 19.07
C ALA A 59 5.70 -6.02 20.34
N GLU A 60 4.44 -5.58 20.43
CA GLU A 60 3.52 -5.91 21.53
C GLU A 60 3.32 -7.43 21.64
N ALA A 61 2.99 -8.10 20.53
CA ALA A 61 2.82 -9.55 20.51
C ALA A 61 4.11 -10.31 20.88
N ALA A 62 5.27 -9.80 20.45
CA ALA A 62 6.56 -10.38 20.79
C ALA A 62 6.90 -10.22 22.28
N ALA A 63 6.57 -9.06 22.87
CA ALA A 63 6.77 -8.81 24.30
C ALA A 63 5.91 -9.74 25.17
N GLU A 64 4.62 -9.87 24.83
CA GLU A 64 3.70 -10.81 25.53
C GLU A 64 4.21 -12.25 25.47
N THR A 65 4.68 -12.69 24.29
CA THR A 65 5.25 -14.02 24.11
C THR A 65 6.51 -14.21 24.96
N ALA A 66 7.37 -13.19 25.05
CA ALA A 66 8.60 -13.24 25.86
C ALA A 66 8.29 -13.32 27.36
N GLU A 67 7.27 -12.62 27.83
CA GLU A 67 6.81 -12.68 29.22
C GLU A 67 6.28 -14.07 29.60
N LEU A 68 5.55 -14.75 28.72
CA LEU A 68 5.03 -16.10 28.97
C LEU A 68 6.12 -17.19 28.90
N ALA A 69 7.21 -16.93 28.19
CA ALA A 69 8.29 -17.89 27.99
C ALA A 69 9.39 -17.86 29.08
N GLY A 70 9.41 -16.83 29.92
CA GLY A 70 10.34 -16.67 31.05
C GLY A 70 9.78 -17.21 32.35
#